data_AF-A0A6J4S168-F1
#
_entry.id   AF-A0A6J4S168-F1
#
_cell.length_a   1.000
_cell.length_b   1.000
_cell.length_c   1.000
_cell.angle_alpha   90.00
_cell.angle_beta   90.00
_cell.angle_gamma   90.00
#
_symmetry.space_group_name_H-M   'P 1'
#
loop_
_entity.id
_entity.type
_entity.pdbx_description
1 polymer ?
#
loop_
_entity_poly.entity_id
_entity_poly.type
_entity_poly.pdbx_seq_one_letter_code
_entity_poly.pdbx_strand_id
1 'polypeptide(L)'
;MDEKIDIMDERGEKTGRVAWKSEAHRDGLWHRCFHLWIVDPGAASDGPYLFVQRRASGKETWPNKLDVTAAGHLMAGESGLDGLRELEEELGLLVGADEVTPLGTRRNELEIPAGMDREFQDVYLLVRRLT
;
A
#
# COMPACT_ATOMS: atom_id res chain seq x y z
N MET A 1 -0.64 0.10 15.63
CA MET A 1 -1.50 1.17 16.16
C MET A 1 -2.72 1.24 15.26
N ASP A 2 -3.88 1.61 15.77
CA ASP A 2 -5.05 1.81 14.91
C ASP A 2 -5.03 3.24 14.37
N GLU A 3 -5.41 3.41 13.11
CA GLU A 3 -5.28 4.66 12.37
C GLU A 3 -6.64 5.08 11.82
N LYS A 4 -6.84 6.39 11.65
CA LYS A 4 -8.03 6.91 10.97
C LYS A 4 -7.77 6.98 9.48
N ILE A 5 -8.73 6.55 8.69
CA ILE A 5 -8.66 6.49 7.23
C ILE A 5 -9.93 7.10 6.60
N ASP A 6 -9.77 7.65 5.40
CA ASP A 6 -10.91 8.13 4.61
C ASP A 6 -11.73 6.95 4.06
N ILE A 7 -13.06 7.04 4.18
CA ILE A 7 -13.98 6.05 3.62
C ILE A 7 -14.41 6.46 2.21
N MET A 8 -14.28 5.51 1.29
CA MET A 8 -14.66 5.65 -0.11
C MET A 8 -16.03 5.04 -0.36
N ASP A 9 -16.64 5.43 -1.47
CA ASP A 9 -17.76 4.68 -2.05
C ASP A 9 -17.24 3.55 -2.95
N GLU A 10 -18.14 2.75 -3.51
CA GLU A 10 -17.79 1.62 -4.39
C GLU A 10 -17.12 2.03 -5.71
N ARG A 11 -17.11 3.33 -6.03
CA ARG A 11 -16.45 3.90 -7.21
C ARG A 11 -15.07 4.46 -6.89
N GLY A 12 -14.68 4.50 -5.61
CA GLY A 12 -13.40 5.04 -5.15
C GLY A 12 -13.45 6.53 -4.82
N GLU A 13 -14.63 7.13 -4.77
CA GLU A 13 -14.80 8.55 -4.45
C GLU A 13 -14.93 8.77 -2.94
N LYS A 14 -14.37 9.87 -2.43
CA LYS A 14 -14.44 10.20 -1.00
C LYS A 14 -15.90 10.43 -0.58
N THR A 15 -16.32 9.74 0.48
CA THR A 15 -17.66 9.94 1.06
C THR A 15 -17.73 11.13 2.02
N GLY A 16 -16.57 11.69 2.41
CA GLY A 16 -16.44 12.67 3.49
C GLY A 16 -16.48 12.06 4.90
N ARG A 17 -16.63 10.74 5.03
CA ARG A 17 -16.55 10.03 6.31
C ARG A 17 -15.12 9.55 6.57
N VAL A 18 -14.77 9.52 7.85
CA VAL A 18 -13.54 8.95 8.37
C VAL A 18 -13.91 7.85 9.36
N ALA A 19 -13.21 6.73 9.33
CA ALA A 19 -13.36 5.66 10.31
C ALA A 19 -11.98 5.18 10.80
N TRP A 20 -11.97 4.43 11.88
CA TRP A 20 -10.78 3.67 12.25
C TRP A 20 -10.55 2.54 11.23
N LYS A 21 -9.29 2.20 10.95
CA LYS A 21 -8.95 1.09 10.06
C LYS A 21 -9.56 -0.23 10.53
N SER A 22 -9.51 -0.49 11.83
CA SER A 22 -10.15 -1.68 12.42
C SER A 22 -11.66 -1.72 12.17
N GLU A 23 -12.34 -0.58 12.25
CA GLU A 23 -13.76 -0.43 11.94
C GLU A 23 -14.04 -0.63 10.45
N ALA A 24 -13.20 -0.06 9.57
CA ALA A 24 -13.33 -0.23 8.13
C ALA A 24 -13.25 -1.71 7.72
N HIS A 25 -12.27 -2.47 8.25
CA HIS A 25 -12.18 -3.91 7.99
C HIS A 25 -13.36 -4.69 8.57
N ARG A 26 -13.76 -4.39 9.81
CA ARG A 26 -14.87 -5.08 10.47
C ARG A 26 -16.18 -4.89 9.73
N ASP A 27 -16.46 -3.67 9.29
CA ASP A 27 -17.73 -3.30 8.68
C ASP A 27 -17.68 -3.36 7.14
N GLY A 28 -16.54 -3.76 6.57
CA GLY A 28 -16.33 -3.91 5.12
C GLY A 28 -16.45 -2.61 4.34
N LEU A 29 -15.96 -1.51 4.92
CA LEU A 29 -15.98 -0.18 4.33
C LEU A 29 -14.83 -0.02 3.34
N TRP A 30 -15.16 0.50 2.16
CA TRP A 30 -14.17 0.85 1.15
C TRP A 30 -13.22 1.93 1.67
N HIS A 31 -11.94 1.72 1.46
CA HIS A 31 -10.89 2.65 1.84
C HIS A 31 -9.71 2.56 0.87
N ARG A 32 -8.67 3.38 1.06
CA ARG A 32 -7.58 3.53 0.09
C ARG A 32 -6.22 3.18 0.70
N CYS A 33 -5.39 2.51 -0.09
CA CYS A 33 -4.06 2.05 0.29
C CYS A 33 -3.03 2.47 -0.74
N PHE A 34 -1.82 2.74 -0.28
CA PHE A 34 -0.65 2.99 -1.09
C PHE A 34 0.10 1.68 -1.31
N HIS A 35 0.50 1.40 -2.56
CA HIS A 35 1.31 0.26 -2.93
C HIS A 35 2.50 0.71 -3.80
N LEU A 36 3.71 0.33 -3.41
CA LEU A 36 4.91 0.61 -4.18
C LEU A 36 5.69 -0.66 -4.52
N TRP A 37 6.01 -0.79 -5.80
CA TRP A 37 6.99 -1.76 -6.30
C TRP A 37 8.34 -1.08 -6.51
N ILE A 38 9.41 -1.73 -6.07
CA ILE A 38 10.78 -1.32 -6.40
C ILE A 38 11.38 -2.35 -7.36
N VAL A 39 11.88 -1.86 -8.50
CA VAL A 39 12.60 -2.65 -9.49
C VAL A 39 14.04 -2.16 -9.56
N ASP A 40 15.00 -3.05 -9.36
CA ASP A 40 16.37 -2.82 -9.81
C ASP A 40 16.42 -3.12 -11.31
N PRO A 41 16.81 -2.17 -12.18
CA PRO A 41 16.91 -2.44 -13.60
C PRO A 41 18.00 -3.47 -13.96
N GLY A 42 18.87 -3.85 -13.01
CA GLY A 42 19.96 -4.79 -13.19
C GLY A 42 21.08 -4.22 -14.06
N ALA A 43 22.11 -5.04 -14.31
CA ALA A 43 23.01 -4.79 -15.43
C ALA A 43 22.33 -5.30 -16.73
N ALA A 44 22.75 -4.78 -17.89
CA ALA A 44 22.17 -5.18 -19.18
C ALA A 44 22.21 -6.69 -19.45
N SER A 45 23.10 -7.43 -18.79
CA SER A 45 23.23 -8.89 -18.90
C SER A 45 22.27 -9.70 -18.02
N ASP A 46 21.77 -9.12 -16.93
CA ASP A 46 21.17 -9.90 -15.83
C ASP A 46 19.65 -9.67 -15.71
N GLY A 47 19.11 -8.69 -16.45
CA GLY A 47 17.69 -8.34 -16.44
C GLY A 47 17.24 -7.65 -15.14
N PRO A 48 15.98 -7.21 -15.07
CA PRO A 48 15.48 -6.51 -13.90
C PRO A 48 15.16 -7.46 -12.75
N TYR A 49 15.37 -6.98 -11.52
CA TYR A 49 14.97 -7.65 -10.28
C TYR A 49 13.81 -6.89 -9.62
N LEU A 50 12.77 -7.62 -9.22
CA LEU A 50 11.66 -7.07 -8.43
C LEU A 50 11.89 -7.37 -6.95
N PHE A 51 11.91 -6.34 -6.12
CA PHE A 51 11.96 -6.53 -4.68
C PHE A 51 10.57 -6.83 -4.13
N VAL A 52 10.48 -7.86 -3.29
CA VAL A 52 9.28 -8.23 -2.54
C VAL A 52 9.59 -8.16 -1.06
N GLN A 53 8.61 -7.76 -0.25
CA GLN A 53 8.77 -7.75 1.20
C GLN A 53 8.31 -9.08 1.77
N ARG A 54 8.98 -9.58 2.82
CA ARG A 54 8.45 -10.68 3.64
C ARG A 54 7.76 -10.07 4.86
N ARG A 55 6.45 -10.26 4.97
CA ARG A 55 5.64 -9.73 6.08
C ARG A 55 6.15 -10.23 7.43
N ALA A 56 6.12 -9.36 8.43
CA ALA A 56 6.49 -9.71 9.80
C ALA A 56 5.62 -10.85 10.36
N SER A 57 6.20 -11.69 11.21
CA SER A 57 5.51 -12.85 11.80
C SER A 57 4.34 -12.47 12.72
N GLY A 58 4.33 -11.25 13.25
CA GLY A 58 3.27 -10.72 14.11
C GLY A 58 2.12 -10.03 13.39
N LYS A 59 2.11 -9.99 12.05
CA LYS A 59 0.96 -9.43 11.30
C LYS A 59 -0.25 -10.35 11.47
N GLU A 60 -1.42 -9.75 11.69
CA GLU A 60 -2.70 -10.45 11.83
C GLU A 60 -3.07 -11.19 10.54
N THR A 61 -2.86 -10.55 9.40
CA THR A 61 -3.08 -11.12 8.06
C THR A 61 -1.76 -11.54 7.41
N TRP A 62 -1.73 -12.81 6.98
CA TRP A 62 -0.67 -13.41 6.17
C TRP A 62 0.76 -13.29 6.74
N PRO A 63 1.01 -13.71 7.99
CA PRO A 63 2.33 -13.63 8.59
C PRO A 63 3.36 -14.45 7.80
N ASN A 64 4.58 -13.91 7.65
CA ASN A 64 5.71 -14.51 6.92
C ASN A 64 5.50 -14.73 5.40
N LYS A 65 4.41 -14.23 4.81
CA LYS A 65 4.18 -14.31 3.36
C LYS A 65 4.93 -13.20 2.62
N LEU A 66 5.08 -13.39 1.31
CA LEU A 66 5.61 -12.34 0.42
C LEU A 66 4.50 -11.33 0.11
N ASP A 67 4.90 -10.08 -0.02
CA ASP A 67 4.03 -8.93 -0.29
C ASP A 67 4.73 -7.97 -1.25
N VAL A 68 4.03 -6.90 -1.63
CA VAL A 68 4.62 -5.77 -2.36
C VAL A 68 5.79 -5.16 -1.59
N THR A 69 6.63 -4.35 -2.24
CA THR A 69 7.86 -3.86 -1.61
C THR A 69 7.60 -3.00 -0.38
N ALA A 70 6.63 -2.10 -0.48
CA ALA A 70 6.09 -1.32 0.63
C ALA A 70 4.60 -1.04 0.36
N ALA A 71 3.77 -1.17 1.38
CA ALA A 71 2.35 -0.82 1.31
C ALA A 71 1.78 -0.45 2.67
N GLY A 72 0.77 0.41 2.65
CA GLY A 72 0.04 0.79 3.85
C GLY A 72 -1.23 1.56 3.52
N HIS A 73 -2.04 1.75 4.55
CA HIS A 73 -3.29 2.48 4.47
C HIS A 73 -3.00 3.99 4.34
N LEU A 74 -3.73 4.68 3.47
CA LEU A 74 -3.70 6.14 3.48
C LEU A 74 -4.50 6.64 4.68
N MET A 75 -3.86 7.43 5.53
CA MET A 75 -4.53 8.05 6.68
C MET A 75 -5.57 9.07 6.21
N ALA A 76 -6.47 9.44 7.11
CA ALA A 76 -7.51 10.42 6.85
C ALA A 76 -6.89 11.74 6.34
N GLY A 77 -7.36 12.20 5.19
CA GLY A 77 -6.82 13.38 4.51
C GLY A 77 -5.66 13.09 3.54
N GLU A 78 -4.95 11.96 3.66
CA GLU A 78 -3.90 11.58 2.72
C GLU A 78 -4.47 11.17 1.36
N SER A 79 -3.62 11.28 0.33
CA SER A 79 -3.96 10.91 -1.04
C SER A 79 -2.73 10.44 -1.82
N GLY A 80 -2.88 9.36 -2.58
CA GLY A 80 -1.89 8.90 -3.55
C GLY A 80 -0.46 8.84 -3.00
N LEU A 81 0.38 9.81 -3.39
CA LEU A 81 1.81 9.88 -3.07
C LEU A 81 2.11 10.28 -1.62
N ASP A 82 1.14 10.78 -0.85
CA ASP A 82 1.33 10.99 0.60
C ASP A 82 1.72 9.68 1.30
N GLY A 83 1.30 8.54 0.74
CA GLY A 83 1.67 7.20 1.20
C GLY A 83 3.15 6.84 1.02
N LEU A 84 3.97 7.67 0.37
CA LEU A 84 5.43 7.45 0.31
C LEU A 84 6.07 7.37 1.70
N ARG A 85 5.44 7.92 2.75
CA ARG A 85 5.89 7.71 4.13
C ARG A 85 5.95 6.24 4.54
N GLU A 86 5.08 5.38 4.01
CA GLU A 86 5.07 3.93 4.34
C GLU A 86 6.39 3.28 3.91
N LEU A 87 6.96 3.75 2.79
CA LEU A 87 8.27 3.29 2.35
C LEU A 87 9.38 3.72 3.33
N GLU A 88 9.33 4.95 3.84
CA GLU A 88 10.28 5.44 4.84
C GLU A 88 10.12 4.68 6.17
N GLU A 89 8.88 4.47 6.63
CA GLU A 89 8.58 3.77 7.88
C GLU A 89 9.02 2.30 7.84
N GLU A 90 8.79 1.60 6.73
CA GLU A 90 9.08 0.16 6.60
C GLU A 90 10.53 -0.13 6.20
N LEU A 91 11.12 0.69 5.30
CA LEU A 91 12.43 0.42 4.69
C LEU A 91 13.48 1.52 4.96
N GLY A 92 13.11 2.64 5.57
CA GLY A 92 14.02 3.77 5.79
C GLY A 92 14.43 4.50 4.51
N LEU A 93 13.68 4.31 3.41
CA LEU A 93 14.00 4.89 2.11
C LEU A 93 13.20 6.17 1.87
N LEU A 94 13.94 7.29 1.77
CA LEU A 94 13.40 8.56 1.34
C LEU A 94 13.33 8.60 -0.20
N VAL A 95 12.13 8.86 -0.73
CA VAL A 95 11.84 8.91 -2.16
C VAL A 95 10.96 10.11 -2.47
N GLY A 96 11.34 10.89 -3.48
CA GLY A 96 10.56 12.00 -3.98
C GLY A 96 9.37 11.54 -4.83
N ALA A 97 8.29 12.32 -4.80
CA ALA A 97 7.11 12.11 -5.65
C ALA A 97 7.45 12.07 -7.16
N ASP A 98 8.48 12.79 -7.58
CA ASP A 98 8.99 12.86 -8.96
C ASP A 98 9.81 11.64 -9.39
N GLU A 99 10.16 10.76 -8.45
CA GLU A 99 10.94 9.55 -8.72
C GLU A 99 10.09 8.31 -8.98
N VAL A 100 8.78 8.37 -8.68
CA VAL A 100 7.87 7.23 -8.81
C VAL A 100 6.90 7.42 -9.96
N THR A 101 6.63 6.32 -10.66
CA THR A 101 5.68 6.29 -11.78
C THR A 101 4.35 5.69 -11.32
N PRO A 102 3.21 6.38 -11.49
CA PRO A 102 1.90 5.80 -11.21
C PRO A 102 1.57 4.71 -12.23
N LEU A 103 1.11 3.55 -11.75
CA LEU A 103 0.67 2.43 -12.56
C LEU A 103 -0.86 2.26 -12.60
N GLY A 104 -1.58 3.08 -11.84
CA GLY A 104 -3.04 3.08 -11.75
C GLY A 104 -3.53 2.55 -10.40
N THR A 105 -4.84 2.28 -10.32
CA THR A 105 -5.49 1.83 -9.09
C THR A 105 -6.04 0.42 -9.27
N ARG A 106 -5.70 -0.49 -8.35
CA ARG A 106 -6.25 -1.85 -8.28
C ARG A 106 -7.37 -1.88 -7.24
N ARG A 107 -8.51 -2.45 -7.62
CA ARG A 107 -9.60 -2.74 -6.68
C ARG A 107 -9.41 -4.14 -6.08
N ASN A 108 -9.52 -4.25 -4.76
CA ASN A 108 -9.39 -5.49 -4.02
C ASN A 108 -10.60 -5.70 -3.10
N GLU A 109 -11.12 -6.92 -3.05
CA GLU A 109 -12.10 -7.36 -2.06
C GLU A 109 -11.68 -8.74 -1.58
N LEU A 110 -11.33 -8.84 -0.31
CA LEU A 110 -10.83 -10.07 0.28
C LEU A 110 -11.42 -10.28 1.67
N GLU A 111 -11.93 -11.48 1.91
CA GLU A 111 -12.32 -11.86 3.27
C GLU A 111 -11.07 -12.10 4.13
N ILE A 112 -11.03 -11.44 5.28
CA ILE A 112 -9.94 -11.53 6.25
C ILE A 112 -10.51 -11.88 7.63
N PRO A 113 -9.68 -12.36 8.59
CA PRO A 113 -10.19 -12.73 9.92
C PRO A 113 -11.00 -11.63 10.62
N ALA A 114 -10.65 -10.36 10.39
CA ALA A 114 -11.32 -9.21 10.99
C ALA A 114 -12.62 -8.79 10.28
N GLY A 115 -12.95 -9.34 9.11
CA GLY A 115 -14.10 -8.94 8.30
C GLY A 115 -13.81 -8.94 6.80
N MET A 116 -14.03 -7.81 6.14
CA MET A 116 -13.79 -7.65 4.70
C MET A 116 -12.77 -6.54 4.44
N ASP A 117 -11.72 -6.90 3.72
CA ASP A 117 -10.70 -6.00 3.23
C ASP A 117 -11.10 -5.48 1.84
N ARG A 118 -11.61 -4.24 1.80
CA ARG A 118 -12.10 -3.57 0.58
C ARG A 118 -11.27 -2.34 0.27
N GLU A 119 -10.34 -2.50 -0.66
CA GLU A 119 -9.31 -1.50 -0.91
C GLU A 119 -9.32 -1.02 -2.37
N PHE A 120 -9.15 0.30 -2.51
CA PHE A 120 -8.54 0.89 -3.70
C PHE A 120 -7.05 1.06 -3.45
N GLN A 121 -6.24 0.26 -4.12
CA GLN A 121 -4.79 0.24 -3.98
C GLN A 121 -4.18 1.11 -5.08
N ASP A 122 -3.65 2.28 -4.72
CA ASP A 122 -2.90 3.13 -5.64
C ASP A 122 -1.50 2.56 -5.84
N VAL A 123 -1.20 2.13 -7.06
CA VAL A 123 0.01 1.38 -7.39
C VAL A 123 1.03 2.30 -8.04
N TYR A 124 2.25 2.28 -7.50
CA TYR A 124 3.39 3.03 -7.97
C TYR A 124 4.58 2.12 -8.26
N LEU A 125 5.48 2.59 -9.12
CA LEU A 125 6.73 1.93 -9.47
C LEU A 125 7.90 2.87 -9.23
N LEU A 126 8.89 2.39 -8.49
CA LEU A 126 10.21 2.99 -8.37
C LEU A 126 11.22 2.11 -9.12
N VAL A 127 11.90 2.67 -10.12
CA VAL A 127 13.03 1.99 -10.77
C VAL A 127 14.32 2.52 -10.14
N ARG A 128 14.91 1.73 -9.24
CA ARG A 128 16.08 2.14 -8.46
C ARG A 128 16.96 0.94 -8.12
N ARG A 129 18.27 1.10 -8.32
CA ARG A 129 19.28 0.19 -7.77
C ARG A 129 19.47 0.51 -6.29
N LEU A 130 19.19 -0.46 -5.42
CA LEU A 130 19.40 -0.35 -3.98
C LEU A 130 20.85 -0.79 -3.68
N THR A 131 21.62 0.07 -3.00
CA THR A 131 23.02 -0.17 -2.63
C THR A 131 23.16 -0.59 -1.18
#